data_AF-A0A948IVN1-F1
#
_entry.id   AF-A0A948IVN1-F1
#
_cell.length_a   1.000
_cell.length_b   1.000
_cell.length_c   1.000
_cell.angle_alpha   90.00
_cell.angle_beta   90.00
_cell.angle_gamma   90.00
#
_symmetry.space_group_name_H-M   'P 1'
#
loop_
_entity.id
_entity.type
_entity.pdbx_description
1 polymer ?
#
loop_
_entity_poly.entity_id
_entity_poly.type
_entity_poly.pdbx_seq_one_letter_code
_entity_poly.pdbx_strand_id
1 'polypeptide(L)'
;MDGVDFPAAQMEAAAIKHQGGEWKTNLSPCMEYMSEGAVLQGIEILKNWSGVFPKANTWVGKNCGVPSLVVRIDCIVDADDVIRPYEIEERPCGLGLTGLCNQGFAENLKRVQASWPAIRWVQSQYRATDDELHFGPGLTLEEAVNHDGMLLVRSRPEETDFHQLEDRSVSSVSREGDKGYGLHFGWWDVISCMHDGDLDWYLTPALTTASVLKPVQGTRSRHIKVHLPHDQKRELQARGVPMRRSDTDSIPQLLKLIRGQPTSQMYRQPFVEPMRLTHQPSRNAIYRIFYGFNLATGDWEPLGGVWMALDSLIVHGTDQTVTGPLLFRE
;
A
#
# COMPACT_ATOMS: atom_id res chain seq x y z
N MET A 1 23.41 4.82 -32.49
CA MET A 1 22.53 3.65 -32.67
C MET A 1 21.15 4.22 -32.84
N ASP A 2 20.71 4.23 -34.09
CA ASP A 2 19.47 4.85 -34.52
C ASP A 2 18.27 4.13 -33.93
N GLY A 3 17.29 4.95 -33.52
CA GLY A 3 16.06 4.52 -32.87
C GLY A 3 15.22 3.66 -33.81
N VAL A 4 14.99 2.42 -33.37
CA VAL A 4 13.89 1.63 -33.88
C VAL A 4 12.65 2.08 -33.10
N ASP A 5 11.80 2.87 -33.75
CA ASP A 5 10.45 3.17 -33.28
C ASP A 5 9.65 1.86 -33.30
N PHE A 6 9.52 1.22 -32.14
CA PHE A 6 8.58 0.12 -31.97
C PHE A 6 7.18 0.72 -31.84
N PRO A 7 6.19 0.33 -32.66
CA PRO A 7 4.82 0.79 -32.48
C PRO A 7 4.33 0.33 -31.10
N ALA A 8 4.13 1.29 -30.19
CA ALA A 8 3.64 1.03 -28.83
C ALA A 8 2.32 0.23 -28.78
N ALA A 9 1.61 0.13 -29.91
CA ALA A 9 0.36 -0.59 -30.07
C ALA A 9 0.45 -2.14 -30.05
N GLN A 10 1.65 -2.75 -29.98
CA GLN A 10 1.80 -4.21 -29.97
C GLN A 10 2.47 -4.80 -28.70
N MET A 11 2.72 -3.99 -27.67
CA MET A 11 3.49 -4.42 -26.49
C MET A 11 2.70 -4.64 -25.19
N GLU A 12 1.37 -4.54 -25.18
CA GLU A 12 0.61 -4.99 -24.01
C GLU A 12 0.65 -6.53 -23.95
N ALA A 13 1.49 -7.06 -23.06
CA ALA A 13 1.58 -8.48 -22.81
C ALA A 13 0.20 -9.03 -22.40
N ALA A 14 -0.19 -10.17 -22.98
CA ALA A 14 -1.45 -10.82 -22.67
C ALA A 14 -1.48 -11.21 -21.19
N ALA A 15 -2.29 -10.50 -20.40
CA ALA A 15 -2.50 -10.81 -19.00
C ALA A 15 -3.48 -11.99 -18.85
N ILE A 16 -3.16 -12.94 -17.98
CA ILE A 16 -4.01 -14.09 -17.68
C ILE A 16 -4.92 -13.72 -16.52
N LYS A 17 -6.24 -13.83 -16.70
CA LYS A 17 -7.18 -13.68 -15.60
C LYS A 17 -6.95 -14.79 -14.58
N HIS A 18 -6.63 -14.40 -13.35
CA HIS A 18 -6.48 -15.30 -12.22
C HIS A 18 -7.52 -14.98 -11.14
N GLN A 19 -8.02 -16.03 -10.49
CA GLN A 19 -8.88 -15.93 -9.32
C GLN A 19 -8.21 -16.65 -8.14
N GLY A 20 -7.73 -15.88 -7.17
CA GLY A 20 -7.20 -16.40 -5.90
C GLY A 20 -8.10 -15.93 -4.76
N GLY A 21 -8.81 -16.86 -4.12
CA GLY A 21 -9.89 -16.53 -3.20
C GLY A 21 -10.98 -15.67 -3.87
N GLU A 22 -11.31 -14.54 -3.25
CA GLU A 22 -12.27 -13.56 -3.79
C GLU A 22 -11.66 -12.59 -4.82
N TRP A 23 -10.34 -12.60 -5.00
CA TRP A 23 -9.64 -11.60 -5.80
C TRP A 23 -9.60 -12.02 -7.26
N LYS A 24 -10.00 -11.11 -8.14
CA LYS A 24 -9.83 -11.22 -9.59
C LYS A 24 -8.73 -10.25 -10.01
N THR A 25 -7.64 -10.75 -10.57
CA THR A 25 -6.54 -9.92 -11.07
C THR A 25 -6.05 -10.43 -12.41
N ASN A 26 -5.49 -9.55 -13.22
CA ASN A 26 -4.88 -9.92 -14.49
C ASN A 26 -3.37 -10.06 -14.26
N LEU A 27 -2.85 -11.28 -14.31
CA LEU A 27 -1.43 -11.56 -14.09
C LEU A 27 -0.65 -11.40 -15.39
N SER A 28 0.39 -10.60 -15.36
CA SER A 28 1.36 -10.43 -16.45
C SER A 28 2.62 -11.23 -16.15
N PRO A 29 3.20 -11.91 -17.15
CA PRO A 29 4.49 -12.58 -16.99
C PRO A 29 5.68 -11.60 -17.05
N CYS A 30 5.45 -10.34 -17.43
CA CYS A 30 6.52 -9.35 -17.55
C CYS A 30 7.11 -9.01 -16.18
N MET A 31 8.44 -9.12 -16.08
CA MET A 31 9.19 -8.82 -14.87
C MET A 31 9.66 -7.37 -14.88
N GLU A 32 9.54 -6.70 -13.75
CA GLU A 32 10.27 -5.48 -13.45
C GLU A 32 11.36 -5.75 -12.43
N TYR A 33 12.40 -4.93 -12.46
CA TYR A 33 13.56 -5.08 -11.59
C TYR A 33 13.80 -3.81 -10.80
N MET A 34 14.02 -3.97 -9.51
CA MET A 34 14.47 -2.90 -8.63
C MET A 34 15.97 -2.97 -8.42
N SER A 35 16.63 -1.82 -8.33
CA SER A 35 18.03 -1.74 -7.94
C SER A 35 18.21 -2.20 -6.49
N GLU A 36 19.42 -2.67 -6.16
CA GLU A 36 19.81 -2.92 -4.77
C GLU A 36 19.69 -1.64 -3.92
N GLY A 37 20.07 -0.49 -4.47
CA GLY A 37 20.01 0.80 -3.79
C GLY A 37 18.59 1.18 -3.35
N ALA A 38 17.59 1.01 -4.20
CA ALA A 38 16.20 1.25 -3.85
C ALA A 38 15.70 0.25 -2.79
N VAL A 39 16.07 -1.04 -2.90
CA VAL A 39 15.72 -2.05 -1.88
C VAL A 39 16.28 -1.68 -0.50
N LEU A 40 17.54 -1.26 -0.44
CA LEU A 40 18.18 -0.80 0.81
C LEU A 40 17.53 0.47 1.37
N GLN A 41 17.14 1.42 0.51
CA GLN A 41 16.34 2.58 0.94
C GLN A 41 15.03 2.15 1.60
N GLY A 42 14.36 1.12 1.08
CA GLY A 42 13.15 0.57 1.68
C GLY A 42 13.38 0.02 3.09
N ILE A 43 14.48 -0.70 3.31
CA ILE A 43 14.87 -1.19 4.64
C ILE A 43 15.08 -0.02 5.62
N GLU A 44 15.81 1.02 5.21
CA GLU A 44 16.05 2.21 6.04
C GLU A 44 14.75 2.98 6.35
N ILE A 45 13.83 3.08 5.37
CA ILE A 45 12.49 3.63 5.59
C ILE A 45 11.76 2.82 6.67
N LEU A 46 11.80 1.48 6.62
CA LEU A 46 11.11 0.63 7.59
C LEU A 46 11.71 0.66 8.99
N LYS A 47 13.04 0.79 9.12
CA LYS A 47 13.70 0.99 10.41
C LYS A 47 13.20 2.26 11.08
N ASN A 48 13.17 3.37 10.34
CA ASN A 48 12.65 4.64 10.84
C ASN A 48 11.14 4.58 11.13
N TRP A 49 10.38 3.97 10.21
CA TRP A 49 8.93 3.83 10.33
C TRP A 49 8.54 3.05 11.58
N SER A 50 9.25 1.96 11.88
CA SER A 50 9.01 1.13 13.07
C SER A 50 9.16 1.91 14.38
N GLY A 51 10.03 2.93 14.39
CA GLY A 51 10.26 3.79 15.55
C GLY A 51 9.18 4.86 15.76
N VAL A 52 8.42 5.22 14.72
CA VAL A 52 7.44 6.32 14.76
C VAL A 52 5.99 5.89 14.55
N PHE A 53 5.76 4.67 14.05
CA PHE A 53 4.41 4.14 13.88
C PHE A 53 3.72 4.01 15.25
N PRO A 54 2.42 4.33 15.37
CA PRO A 54 1.71 4.26 16.63
C PRO A 54 1.81 2.88 17.28
N LYS A 55 2.30 2.85 18.53
CA LYS A 55 2.45 1.61 19.28
C LYS A 55 1.07 0.98 19.54
N ALA A 56 0.95 -0.28 19.19
CA ALA A 56 -0.20 -1.14 19.54
C ALA A 56 0.25 -2.18 20.57
N ASN A 57 -0.69 -2.71 21.36
CA ASN A 57 -0.39 -3.68 22.41
C ASN A 57 -0.20 -5.11 21.85
N THR A 58 0.40 -5.24 20.66
CA THR A 58 0.51 -6.49 19.92
C THR A 58 1.60 -7.40 20.46
N TRP A 59 1.52 -8.69 20.12
CA TRP A 59 2.59 -9.62 20.48
C TRP A 59 3.91 -9.19 19.84
N VAL A 60 3.88 -8.84 18.56
CA VAL A 60 5.08 -8.40 17.81
C VAL A 60 5.65 -7.10 18.38
N GLY A 61 4.80 -6.15 18.78
CA GLY A 61 5.26 -4.90 19.39
C GLY A 61 5.95 -5.13 20.73
N LYS A 62 5.41 -6.03 21.56
CA LYS A 62 5.97 -6.37 22.89
C LYS A 62 7.27 -7.16 22.81
N ASN A 63 7.34 -8.13 21.90
CA ASN A 63 8.44 -9.11 21.88
C ASN A 63 9.53 -8.78 20.86
N CYS A 64 9.19 -8.05 19.80
CA CYS A 64 10.09 -7.77 18.68
C CYS A 64 10.38 -6.27 18.51
N GLY A 65 9.60 -5.40 19.15
CA GLY A 65 9.78 -3.94 19.07
C GLY A 65 9.38 -3.33 17.71
N VAL A 66 8.72 -4.10 16.84
CA VAL A 66 8.23 -3.64 15.52
C VAL A 66 6.70 -3.71 15.44
N PRO A 67 6.04 -2.89 14.59
CA PRO A 67 4.58 -2.87 14.54
C PRO A 67 3.95 -4.11 13.89
N SER A 68 4.68 -4.80 13.01
CA SER A 68 4.21 -5.96 12.25
C SER A 68 5.37 -6.87 11.84
N LEU A 69 5.10 -8.16 11.62
CA LEU A 69 6.09 -9.08 11.03
C LEU A 69 6.22 -8.94 9.51
N VAL A 70 5.20 -8.41 8.83
CA VAL A 70 5.21 -8.20 7.38
C VAL A 70 4.64 -6.85 7.04
N VAL A 71 5.35 -6.11 6.20
CA VAL A 71 4.97 -4.77 5.77
C VAL A 71 5.10 -4.66 4.27
N ARG A 72 4.31 -3.76 3.68
CA ARG A 72 4.35 -3.45 2.25
C ARG A 72 4.54 -1.97 2.04
N ILE A 73 5.43 -1.60 1.13
CA ILE A 73 5.60 -0.22 0.67
C ILE A 73 4.98 -0.12 -0.72
N ASP A 74 3.93 0.69 -0.84
CA ASP A 74 3.36 1.12 -2.11
C ASP A 74 4.10 2.39 -2.55
N CYS A 75 4.82 2.36 -3.68
CA CYS A 75 5.71 3.44 -4.10
C CYS A 75 5.92 3.50 -5.61
N ILE A 76 6.65 4.53 -6.06
CA ILE A 76 7.43 4.48 -7.30
C ILE A 76 8.93 4.54 -6.97
N VAL A 77 9.77 4.21 -7.95
CA VAL A 77 11.18 4.59 -7.99
C VAL A 77 11.33 5.64 -9.07
N ASP A 78 11.86 6.82 -8.73
CA ASP A 78 12.05 7.90 -9.69
C ASP A 78 13.33 7.71 -10.55
N ALA A 79 13.59 8.66 -11.44
CA ALA A 79 14.73 8.58 -12.37
C ALA A 79 16.09 8.64 -11.66
N ASP A 80 16.13 9.11 -10.41
CA ASP A 80 17.34 9.20 -9.57
C ASP A 80 17.47 7.98 -8.65
N ASP A 81 16.70 6.92 -8.91
CA ASP A 81 16.66 5.68 -8.13
C ASP A 81 16.19 5.88 -6.67
N VAL A 82 15.37 6.91 -6.43
CA VAL A 82 14.84 7.23 -5.10
C VAL A 82 13.44 6.66 -4.93
N ILE A 83 13.21 5.93 -3.83
CA ILE A 83 11.86 5.49 -3.47
C ILE A 83 11.01 6.71 -3.08
N ARG A 84 9.84 6.85 -3.71
CA ARG A 84 8.81 7.82 -3.32
C ARG A 84 7.59 7.07 -2.79
N PRO A 85 7.44 6.92 -1.45
CA PRO A 85 6.35 6.16 -0.87
C PRO A 85 5.00 6.87 -1.02
N TYR A 86 3.99 6.12 -1.43
CA TYR A 86 2.58 6.50 -1.23
C TYR A 86 2.10 6.05 0.14
N GLU A 87 2.39 4.80 0.52
CA GLU A 87 1.86 4.21 1.74
C GLU A 87 2.80 3.09 2.21
N ILE A 88 2.99 3.03 3.52
CA ILE A 88 3.48 1.83 4.21
C ILE A 88 2.26 1.19 4.85
N GLU A 89 1.97 -0.04 4.44
CA GLU A 89 0.86 -0.88 4.91
C GLU A 89 1.44 -1.95 5.82
N GLU A 90 1.10 -1.87 7.11
CA GLU A 90 1.62 -2.74 8.15
C GLU A 90 0.88 -4.07 8.26
N ARG A 91 -0.29 -4.19 7.62
CA ARG A 91 -1.04 -5.44 7.57
C ARG A 91 -1.42 -5.74 6.12
N PRO A 92 -0.44 -6.00 5.24
CA PRO A 92 -0.71 -6.12 3.82
C PRO A 92 -1.49 -7.39 3.49
N CYS A 93 -2.55 -7.27 2.71
CA CYS A 93 -3.17 -8.39 1.98
C CYS A 93 -2.41 -8.62 0.66
N GLY A 94 -2.70 -9.73 -0.03
CA GLY A 94 -2.12 -10.02 -1.33
C GLY A 94 -0.82 -10.83 -1.25
N LEU A 95 -0.48 -11.38 -0.07
CA LEU A 95 0.71 -12.21 0.08
C LEU A 95 0.58 -13.45 -0.81
N GLY A 96 -0.58 -14.11 -0.78
CA GLY A 96 -0.93 -15.30 -1.57
C GLY A 96 -0.68 -15.11 -3.04
N LEU A 97 -1.36 -14.11 -3.60
CA LEU A 97 -1.28 -13.69 -4.99
C LEU A 97 0.14 -13.25 -5.38
N THR A 98 0.85 -12.54 -4.48
CA THR A 98 2.24 -12.16 -4.72
C THR A 98 3.13 -13.38 -4.85
N GLY A 99 2.96 -14.39 -4.00
CA GLY A 99 3.69 -15.67 -4.09
C GLY A 99 3.37 -16.48 -5.34
N LEU A 100 2.12 -16.44 -5.82
CA LEU A 100 1.73 -17.05 -7.09
C LEU A 100 2.32 -16.32 -8.30
N CYS A 101 2.43 -14.99 -8.23
CA CYS A 101 2.93 -14.15 -9.31
C CYS A 101 4.47 -14.09 -9.35
N ASN A 102 5.12 -14.20 -8.19
CA ASN A 102 6.55 -14.05 -8.00
C ASN A 102 7.09 -15.18 -7.11
N GLN A 103 7.70 -16.20 -7.73
CA GLN A 103 8.22 -17.36 -7.01
C GLN A 103 9.35 -16.98 -6.04
N GLY A 104 10.24 -16.05 -6.42
CA GLY A 104 11.30 -15.56 -5.53
C GLY A 104 10.74 -14.95 -4.25
N PHE A 105 9.60 -14.25 -4.35
CA PHE A 105 8.89 -13.78 -3.17
C PHE A 105 8.41 -14.91 -2.25
N ALA A 106 7.81 -15.97 -2.80
CA ALA A 106 7.33 -17.10 -2.00
C ALA A 106 8.49 -17.81 -1.26
N GLU A 107 9.64 -17.97 -1.93
CA GLU A 107 10.83 -18.59 -1.36
C GLU A 107 11.44 -17.73 -0.23
N ASN A 108 11.57 -16.42 -0.46
CA ASN A 108 12.04 -15.49 0.56
C ASN A 108 11.08 -15.39 1.76
N LEU A 109 9.77 -15.32 1.52
CA LEU A 109 8.78 -15.31 2.59
C LEU A 109 8.89 -16.57 3.44
N LYS A 110 8.98 -17.75 2.83
CA LYS A 110 9.15 -19.03 3.54
C LYS A 110 10.42 -19.05 4.38
N ARG A 111 11.53 -18.51 3.86
CA ARG A 111 12.81 -18.40 4.56
C ARG A 111 12.69 -17.52 5.81
N VAL A 112 12.09 -16.34 5.68
CA VAL A 112 11.88 -15.43 6.82
C VAL A 112 10.87 -16.02 7.83
N GLN A 113 9.80 -16.65 7.34
CA GLN A 113 8.78 -17.33 8.15
C GLN A 113 9.34 -18.46 9.01
N ALA A 114 10.45 -19.10 8.61
CA ALA A 114 11.11 -20.11 9.42
C ALA A 114 11.60 -19.57 10.78
N SER A 115 11.77 -18.25 10.90
CA SER A 115 12.09 -17.58 12.18
C SER A 115 10.86 -17.25 13.02
N TRP A 116 9.64 -17.31 12.45
CA TRP A 116 8.42 -16.88 13.12
C TRP A 116 7.81 -18.00 13.98
N PRO A 117 7.05 -17.65 15.04
CA PRO A 117 6.16 -18.62 15.67
C PRO A 117 5.12 -19.12 14.67
N ALA A 118 4.49 -20.26 14.96
CA ALA A 118 3.34 -20.72 14.18
C ALA A 118 2.20 -19.70 14.27
N ILE A 119 1.74 -19.22 13.11
CA ILE A 119 0.69 -18.20 13.00
C ILE A 119 -0.56 -18.85 12.38
N ARG A 120 -1.70 -18.63 13.02
CA ARG A 120 -3.03 -18.85 12.42
C ARG A 120 -3.62 -17.48 12.04
N TRP A 121 -4.68 -17.47 11.25
CA TRP A 121 -5.31 -16.23 10.84
C TRP A 121 -6.81 -16.29 11.05
N VAL A 122 -7.41 -15.13 11.25
CA VAL A 122 -8.86 -14.93 11.42
C VAL A 122 -9.25 -13.68 10.66
N GLN A 123 -10.43 -13.69 10.03
CA GLN A 123 -10.93 -12.53 9.29
C GLN A 123 -12.34 -12.12 9.66
N SER A 124 -12.59 -10.83 9.52
CA SER A 124 -13.95 -10.30 9.41
C SER A 124 -14.57 -10.72 8.07
N GLN A 125 -15.87 -11.00 8.11
CA GLN A 125 -16.69 -11.22 6.91
C GLN A 125 -16.68 -10.06 5.90
N TYR A 126 -16.24 -8.86 6.30
CA TYR A 126 -16.16 -7.68 5.44
C TYR A 126 -14.78 -7.45 4.80
N ARG A 127 -13.93 -8.49 4.83
CA ARG A 127 -12.56 -8.49 4.33
C ARG A 127 -12.39 -9.66 3.38
N ALA A 128 -11.83 -9.36 2.21
CA ALA A 128 -11.30 -10.36 1.31
C ALA A 128 -9.82 -10.58 1.66
N THR A 129 -9.37 -11.83 1.63
CA THR A 129 -7.96 -12.18 1.82
C THR A 129 -7.57 -13.34 0.90
N ASP A 130 -6.26 -13.56 0.85
CA ASP A 130 -5.59 -14.68 0.18
C ASP A 130 -4.63 -15.40 1.13
N ASP A 131 -4.80 -15.19 2.44
CA ASP A 131 -3.96 -15.73 3.50
C ASP A 131 -4.04 -17.26 3.57
N GLU A 132 -5.13 -17.90 3.09
CA GLU A 132 -5.21 -19.36 3.05
C GLU A 132 -4.13 -20.00 2.19
N LEU A 133 -3.64 -19.28 1.17
CA LEU A 133 -2.59 -19.77 0.27
C LEU A 133 -1.24 -19.90 0.98
N HIS A 134 -1.06 -19.24 2.13
CA HIS A 134 0.19 -19.23 2.89
C HIS A 134 0.08 -19.85 4.28
N PHE A 135 -0.98 -19.51 5.00
CA PHE A 135 -1.17 -19.92 6.39
C PHE A 135 -2.13 -21.10 6.53
N GLY A 136 -2.67 -21.62 5.42
CA GLY A 136 -3.66 -22.69 5.42
C GLY A 136 -5.04 -22.22 5.91
N PRO A 137 -5.93 -23.14 6.34
CA PRO A 137 -7.29 -22.77 6.73
C PRO A 137 -7.35 -21.76 7.89
N GLY A 138 -8.15 -20.71 7.72
CA GLY A 138 -8.41 -19.71 8.74
C GLY A 138 -9.25 -20.24 9.91
N LEU A 139 -9.26 -19.48 11.00
CA LEU A 139 -10.14 -19.67 12.15
C LEU A 139 -11.38 -18.80 12.00
N THR A 140 -12.49 -19.25 12.55
CA THR A 140 -13.62 -18.38 12.91
C THR A 140 -13.22 -17.46 14.07
N LEU A 141 -14.01 -16.40 14.31
CA LEU A 141 -13.77 -15.52 15.45
C LEU A 141 -13.86 -16.27 16.79
N GLU A 142 -14.84 -17.17 16.96
CA GLU A 142 -15.00 -17.97 18.18
C GLU A 142 -13.80 -18.89 18.42
N GLU A 143 -13.31 -19.57 17.38
CA GLU A 143 -12.09 -20.38 17.49
C GLU A 143 -10.86 -19.53 17.81
N ALA A 144 -10.74 -18.35 17.19
CA ALA A 144 -9.62 -17.44 17.44
C ALA A 144 -9.62 -16.88 18.86
N VAL A 145 -10.79 -16.61 19.45
CA VAL A 145 -10.89 -16.20 20.87
C VAL A 145 -10.35 -17.28 21.80
N ASN A 146 -10.61 -18.55 21.49
CA ASN A 146 -10.19 -19.70 22.29
C ASN A 146 -8.79 -20.26 21.90
N HIS A 147 -8.08 -19.63 20.97
CA HIS A 147 -6.79 -20.12 20.46
C HIS A 147 -5.60 -19.53 21.22
N ASP A 148 -4.75 -20.33 21.85
CA ASP A 148 -3.63 -19.79 22.64
C ASP A 148 -2.40 -19.33 21.81
N GLY A 149 -2.41 -19.50 20.49
CA GLY A 149 -1.29 -19.18 19.60
C GLY A 149 -1.33 -17.79 18.97
N MET A 150 -0.36 -17.54 18.09
CA MET A 150 -0.21 -16.26 17.38
C MET A 150 -1.23 -16.12 16.26
N LEU A 151 -1.74 -14.90 16.09
CA LEU A 151 -2.79 -14.59 15.13
C LEU A 151 -2.38 -13.52 14.14
N LEU A 152 -2.75 -13.71 12.88
CA LEU A 152 -2.92 -12.63 11.90
C LEU A 152 -4.40 -12.26 11.85
N VAL A 153 -4.74 -11.07 12.35
CA VAL A 153 -6.13 -10.64 12.51
C VAL A 153 -6.51 -9.69 11.36
N ARG A 154 -7.40 -10.14 10.46
CA ARG A 154 -7.92 -9.36 9.34
C ARG A 154 -9.27 -8.74 9.68
N SER A 155 -9.29 -7.65 10.42
CA SER A 155 -10.49 -6.85 10.70
C SER A 155 -10.27 -5.39 10.28
N ARG A 156 -11.30 -4.54 10.35
CA ARG A 156 -11.15 -3.08 10.31
C ARG A 156 -10.96 -2.52 11.73
N PRO A 157 -10.35 -1.32 11.87
CA PRO A 157 -10.20 -0.67 13.17
C PRO A 157 -11.50 -0.51 13.95
N GLU A 158 -12.63 -0.30 13.27
CA GLU A 158 -13.93 -0.07 13.92
C GLU A 158 -14.60 -1.36 14.42
N GLU A 159 -14.08 -2.53 14.05
CA GLU A 159 -14.63 -3.84 14.44
C GLU A 159 -14.06 -4.28 15.79
N THR A 160 -14.61 -3.72 16.87
CA THR A 160 -14.09 -3.87 18.25
C THR A 160 -14.07 -5.31 18.75
N ASP A 161 -14.90 -6.20 18.21
CA ASP A 161 -14.92 -7.62 18.57
C ASP A 161 -13.60 -8.34 18.31
N PHE A 162 -12.77 -7.80 17.39
CA PHE A 162 -11.44 -8.33 17.09
C PHE A 162 -10.33 -7.72 17.96
N HIS A 163 -10.59 -6.63 18.68
CA HIS A 163 -9.56 -5.93 19.48
C HIS A 163 -9.07 -6.77 20.66
N GLN A 164 -9.91 -7.66 21.17
CA GLN A 164 -9.54 -8.64 22.19
C GLN A 164 -8.45 -9.64 21.73
N LEU A 165 -8.19 -9.72 20.42
CA LEU A 165 -7.14 -10.56 19.84
C LEU A 165 -5.82 -9.80 19.62
N GLU A 166 -5.79 -8.48 19.89
CA GLU A 166 -4.66 -7.62 19.53
C GLU A 166 -3.38 -8.06 20.24
N ASP A 167 -3.47 -8.52 21.49
CA ASP A 167 -2.34 -8.95 22.30
C ASP A 167 -1.59 -10.18 21.77
N ARG A 168 -2.28 -11.01 20.97
CA ARG A 168 -1.75 -12.18 20.26
C ARG A 168 -1.49 -11.90 18.78
N SER A 169 -1.76 -10.69 18.31
CA SER A 169 -1.63 -10.34 16.90
C SER A 169 -0.19 -10.09 16.49
N VAL A 170 0.17 -10.50 15.27
CA VAL A 170 1.47 -10.24 14.62
C VAL A 170 1.51 -8.92 13.84
N SER A 171 0.48 -8.09 13.98
CA SER A 171 0.31 -6.77 13.34
C SER A 171 -0.76 -5.97 14.08
N SER A 172 -0.84 -4.65 13.87
CA SER A 172 -1.85 -3.80 14.49
C SER A 172 -3.28 -4.18 14.08
N VAL A 173 -4.18 -4.15 15.05
CA VAL A 173 -5.61 -4.41 14.84
C VAL A 173 -6.38 -3.09 14.94
N SER A 174 -6.33 -2.44 16.09
CA SER A 174 -7.03 -1.18 16.37
C SER A 174 -6.40 0.02 15.66
N ARG A 175 -5.10 -0.04 15.39
CA ARG A 175 -4.31 0.99 14.72
C ARG A 175 -4.16 0.77 13.21
N GLU A 176 -4.90 -0.17 12.63
CA GLU A 176 -4.74 -0.48 11.20
C GLU A 176 -4.93 0.77 10.33
N GLY A 177 -3.99 1.01 9.42
CA GLY A 177 -4.05 2.08 8.44
C GLY A 177 -3.85 3.49 9.01
N ASP A 178 -3.34 3.61 10.24
CA ASP A 178 -2.95 4.88 10.83
C ASP A 178 -1.78 5.51 10.05
N LYS A 179 -1.97 6.78 9.68
CA LYS A 179 -1.07 7.54 8.81
C LYS A 179 -0.24 8.58 9.57
N GLY A 180 -0.20 8.54 10.89
CA GLY A 180 0.58 9.47 11.70
C GLY A 180 2.09 9.45 11.40
N TYR A 181 2.62 8.33 10.89
CA TYR A 181 4.04 8.22 10.52
C TYR A 181 4.45 9.19 9.40
N GLY A 182 3.55 9.52 8.46
CA GLY A 182 3.92 10.40 7.35
C GLY A 182 4.16 11.85 7.76
N LEU A 183 3.59 12.30 8.89
CA LEU A 183 3.94 13.58 9.49
C LEU A 183 5.38 13.57 10.03
N HIS A 184 5.78 12.49 10.71
CA HIS A 184 7.12 12.35 11.27
C HIS A 184 8.20 12.34 10.18
N PHE A 185 7.90 11.75 9.03
CA PHE A 185 8.78 11.77 7.87
C PHE A 185 8.78 13.11 7.10
N GLY A 186 7.92 14.06 7.46
CA GLY A 186 7.72 15.29 6.68
C GLY A 186 7.17 15.02 5.27
N TRP A 187 6.53 13.85 5.06
CA TRP A 187 5.90 13.51 3.79
C TRP A 187 4.56 14.21 3.63
N TRP A 188 3.85 14.40 4.75
CA TRP A 188 2.48 14.88 4.78
C TRP A 188 2.33 16.10 5.70
N ASP A 189 1.37 16.96 5.36
CA ASP A 189 0.88 18.04 6.20
C ASP A 189 -0.54 17.72 6.70
N VAL A 190 -0.93 18.29 7.84
CA VAL A 190 -2.33 18.24 8.29
C VAL A 190 -3.13 19.34 7.61
N ILE A 191 -4.29 18.97 7.05
CA ILE A 191 -5.32 19.92 6.62
C ILE A 191 -6.58 19.71 7.45
N SER A 192 -7.22 20.80 7.87
CA SER A 192 -8.39 20.76 8.74
C SER A 192 -9.43 21.80 8.35
N CYS A 193 -10.70 21.52 8.65
CA CYS A 193 -11.82 22.44 8.46
C CYS A 193 -12.42 22.98 9.78
N MET A 194 -11.67 22.94 10.89
CA MET A 194 -12.14 23.26 12.25
C MET A 194 -12.45 24.75 12.53
N HIS A 195 -12.38 25.64 11.53
CA HIS A 195 -12.79 27.04 11.68
C HIS A 195 -13.96 27.38 10.78
N ASP A 196 -15.15 27.42 11.38
CA ASP A 196 -16.40 27.91 10.80
C ASP A 196 -16.27 29.42 10.53
N GLY A 197 -15.74 29.77 9.36
CA GLY A 197 -15.69 31.15 8.87
C GLY A 197 -14.51 31.47 7.95
N ASP A 198 -13.44 30.67 8.04
CA ASP A 198 -12.11 31.04 7.54
C ASP A 198 -11.49 29.97 6.61
N LEU A 199 -12.33 29.08 6.07
CA LEU A 199 -11.87 27.95 5.27
C LEU A 199 -11.19 28.36 3.96
N ASP A 200 -11.66 29.45 3.36
CA ASP A 200 -11.23 29.88 2.02
C ASP A 200 -9.80 30.44 2.03
N TRP A 201 -9.28 30.94 3.16
CA TRP A 201 -7.94 31.52 3.20
C TRP A 201 -6.83 30.50 3.46
N TYR A 202 -7.07 29.44 4.25
CA TYR A 202 -6.04 28.46 4.61
C TYR A 202 -5.93 27.30 3.61
N LEU A 203 -7.06 26.84 3.06
CA LEU A 203 -7.06 25.70 2.15
C LEU A 203 -6.74 26.09 0.71
N THR A 204 -7.03 27.32 0.29
CA THR A 204 -6.74 27.77 -1.07
C THR A 204 -5.24 27.78 -1.37
N PRO A 205 -4.34 28.33 -0.51
CA PRO A 205 -2.89 28.21 -0.69
C PRO A 205 -2.41 26.76 -0.70
N ALA A 206 -2.89 25.92 0.23
CA ALA A 206 -2.50 24.51 0.33
C ALA A 206 -2.93 23.68 -0.90
N LEU A 207 -4.01 24.07 -1.57
CA LEU A 207 -4.52 23.45 -2.79
C LEU A 207 -4.15 24.25 -4.05
N THR A 208 -3.12 25.10 -4.01
CA THR A 208 -2.57 25.70 -5.24
C THR A 208 -1.70 24.73 -6.03
N THR A 209 -1.23 23.64 -5.41
CA THR A 209 -0.37 22.64 -6.04
C THR A 209 -1.06 21.28 -6.10
N ALA A 210 -0.64 20.44 -7.05
CA ALA A 210 -1.08 19.05 -7.08
C ALA A 210 -0.77 18.35 -5.74
N SER A 211 -1.75 17.65 -5.21
CA SER A 211 -1.64 16.96 -3.94
C SER A 211 -2.58 15.75 -3.86
N VAL A 212 -2.31 14.86 -2.92
CA VAL A 212 -3.16 13.72 -2.58
C VAL A 212 -3.66 13.91 -1.15
N LEU A 213 -4.97 13.87 -0.96
CA LEU A 213 -5.61 13.88 0.34
C LEU A 213 -5.83 12.46 0.83
N LYS A 214 -5.49 12.21 2.10
CA LYS A 214 -5.62 10.91 2.75
C LYS A 214 -6.33 11.05 4.10
N PRO A 215 -7.20 10.10 4.49
CA PRO A 215 -7.75 10.12 5.84
C PRO A 215 -6.64 9.92 6.89
N VAL A 216 -6.86 10.37 8.12
CA VAL A 216 -5.91 10.18 9.23
C VAL A 216 -5.68 8.69 9.53
N GLN A 217 -6.75 7.91 9.43
CA GLN A 217 -6.73 6.46 9.49
C GLN A 217 -7.61 5.91 8.38
N GLY A 218 -7.09 4.97 7.60
CA GLY A 218 -7.87 4.35 6.52
C GLY A 218 -7.07 3.38 5.68
N THR A 219 -7.76 2.50 4.96
CA THR A 219 -7.15 1.45 4.13
C THR A 219 -7.85 1.33 2.78
N ARG A 220 -7.26 0.55 1.85
CA ARG A 220 -7.86 0.18 0.55
C ARG A 220 -8.20 1.40 -0.33
N SER A 221 -7.37 2.43 -0.27
CA SER A 221 -7.55 3.69 -1.01
C SER A 221 -8.90 4.39 -0.77
N ARG A 222 -9.63 4.05 0.30
CA ARG A 222 -10.90 4.70 0.63
C ARG A 222 -10.64 6.14 1.04
N HIS A 223 -11.46 7.05 0.50
CA HIS A 223 -11.35 8.48 0.76
C HIS A 223 -10.00 9.10 0.36
N ILE A 224 -9.18 8.41 -0.44
CA ILE A 224 -8.01 8.99 -1.09
C ILE A 224 -8.50 9.80 -2.29
N LYS A 225 -8.06 11.06 -2.39
CA LYS A 225 -8.42 11.95 -3.50
C LYS A 225 -7.22 12.70 -4.03
N VAL A 226 -7.12 12.81 -5.35
CA VAL A 226 -6.11 13.66 -5.99
C VAL A 226 -6.72 15.02 -6.25
N HIS A 227 -6.03 16.07 -5.81
CA HIS A 227 -6.28 17.43 -6.23
C HIS A 227 -5.26 17.78 -7.32
N LEU A 228 -5.75 18.18 -8.49
CA LEU A 228 -4.92 18.68 -9.59
C LEU A 228 -5.41 20.06 -10.03
N PRO A 229 -4.60 21.12 -9.84
CA PRO A 229 -4.84 22.40 -10.48
C PRO A 229 -5.02 22.26 -12.00
N HIS A 230 -5.80 23.17 -12.59
CA HIS A 230 -6.25 23.05 -13.99
C HIS A 230 -5.09 22.99 -15.00
N ASP A 231 -4.06 23.80 -14.80
CA ASP A 231 -2.83 23.83 -15.58
C ASP A 231 -2.06 22.49 -15.48
N GLN A 232 -1.84 22.00 -14.27
CA GLN A 232 -1.13 20.73 -14.01
C GLN A 232 -1.92 19.53 -14.57
N LYS A 233 -3.26 19.57 -14.46
CA LYS A 233 -4.13 18.56 -15.07
C LYS A 233 -3.98 18.55 -16.60
N ARG A 234 -3.97 19.72 -17.25
CA ARG A 234 -3.78 19.81 -18.71
C ARG A 234 -2.40 19.32 -19.13
N GLU A 235 -1.37 19.60 -18.34
CA GLU A 235 -0.01 19.12 -18.60
C GLU A 235 0.06 17.59 -18.58
N LEU A 236 -0.50 16.95 -17.55
CA LEU A 236 -0.56 15.49 -17.46
C LEU A 236 -1.35 14.88 -18.63
N GLN A 237 -2.47 15.51 -19.01
CA GLN A 237 -3.25 15.08 -20.19
C GLN A 237 -2.45 15.22 -21.49
N ALA A 238 -1.69 16.30 -21.67
CA ALA A 238 -0.84 16.51 -22.83
C ALA A 238 0.29 15.47 -22.91
N ARG A 239 0.79 14.99 -21.76
CA ARG A 239 1.77 13.89 -21.65
C ARG A 239 1.16 12.49 -21.83
N GLY A 240 -0.16 12.40 -22.03
CA GLY A 240 -0.89 11.15 -22.18
C GLY A 240 -0.98 10.33 -20.90
N VAL A 241 -0.93 10.97 -19.73
CA VAL A 241 -1.08 10.28 -18.44
C VAL A 241 -2.53 9.80 -18.30
N PRO A 242 -2.78 8.49 -18.10
CA PRO A 242 -4.12 7.97 -17.90
C PRO A 242 -4.76 8.56 -16.65
N MET A 243 -6.00 9.03 -16.76
CA MET A 243 -6.72 9.60 -15.64
C MET A 243 -8.22 9.35 -15.80
N ARG A 244 -8.86 8.85 -14.75
CA ARG A 244 -10.32 8.78 -14.68
C ARG A 244 -10.86 10.10 -14.20
N ARG A 245 -12.08 10.43 -14.61
CA ARG A 245 -12.80 11.59 -14.09
C ARG A 245 -12.93 11.56 -12.56
N SER A 246 -13.04 10.38 -11.97
CA SER A 246 -13.17 10.15 -10.52
C SER A 246 -11.87 10.30 -9.74
N ASP A 247 -10.72 10.36 -10.41
CA ASP A 247 -9.42 10.46 -9.74
C ASP A 247 -9.19 11.85 -9.16
N THR A 248 -9.73 12.88 -9.83
CA THR A 248 -9.60 14.28 -9.46
C THR A 248 -10.91 14.83 -8.92
N ASP A 249 -10.88 15.48 -7.77
CA ASP A 249 -12.04 16.18 -7.21
C ASP A 249 -11.87 17.70 -7.27
N SER A 250 -12.99 18.40 -7.35
CA SER A 250 -13.03 19.86 -7.21
C SER A 250 -12.84 20.28 -5.75
N ILE A 251 -12.36 21.50 -5.51
CA ILE A 251 -12.19 22.05 -4.16
C ILE A 251 -13.46 21.87 -3.30
N PRO A 252 -14.68 22.22 -3.74
CA PRO A 252 -15.89 22.00 -2.93
C PRO A 252 -16.13 20.55 -2.52
N GLN A 253 -15.77 19.58 -3.37
CA GLN A 253 -15.88 18.14 -3.05
C GLN A 253 -14.83 17.72 -2.03
N LEU A 254 -13.59 18.22 -2.15
CA LEU A 254 -12.54 17.99 -1.16
C LEU A 254 -12.92 18.56 0.21
N LEU A 255 -13.48 19.76 0.25
CA LEU A 255 -13.98 20.37 1.50
C LEU A 255 -15.08 19.53 2.15
N LYS A 256 -16.02 19.02 1.35
CA LYS A 256 -17.07 18.11 1.81
C LYS A 256 -16.47 16.82 2.38
N LEU A 257 -15.43 16.28 1.74
CA LEU A 257 -14.75 15.08 2.20
C LEU A 257 -14.05 15.28 3.55
N ILE A 258 -13.33 16.39 3.72
CA ILE A 258 -12.62 16.72 4.97
C ILE A 258 -13.63 16.90 6.11
N ARG A 259 -14.72 17.65 5.89
CA ARG A 259 -15.80 17.83 6.88
C ARG A 259 -16.52 16.52 7.25
N GLY A 260 -16.54 15.56 6.32
CA GLY A 260 -17.12 14.25 6.56
C GLY A 260 -16.23 13.31 7.38
N GLN A 261 -14.97 13.67 7.64
CA GLN A 261 -14.09 12.87 8.49
C GLN A 261 -14.45 13.05 9.97
N PRO A 262 -14.33 12.00 10.81
CA PRO A 262 -14.63 12.09 12.25
C PRO A 262 -13.90 13.22 12.97
N THR A 263 -12.65 13.51 12.58
CA THR A 263 -11.82 14.56 13.16
C THR A 263 -11.84 15.86 12.36
N SER A 264 -12.61 15.93 11.26
CA SER A 264 -12.55 17.07 10.34
C SER A 264 -11.13 17.39 9.85
N GLN A 265 -10.31 16.33 9.72
CA GLN A 265 -8.90 16.39 9.36
C GLN A 265 -8.55 15.31 8.33
N MET A 266 -7.61 15.66 7.47
CA MET A 266 -6.97 14.75 6.51
C MET A 266 -5.48 15.08 6.41
N TYR A 267 -4.70 14.15 5.89
CA TYR A 267 -3.31 14.39 5.51
C TYR A 267 -3.23 14.81 4.05
N ARG A 268 -2.35 15.77 3.76
CA ARG A 268 -2.02 16.22 2.42
C ARG A 268 -0.60 15.76 2.09
N GLN A 269 -0.48 14.95 1.05
CA GLN A 269 0.81 14.61 0.45
C GLN A 269 1.01 15.46 -0.82
N PRO A 270 2.21 16.02 -1.08
CA PRO A 270 2.56 16.50 -2.42
C PRO A 270 2.31 15.41 -3.47
N PHE A 271 1.76 15.76 -4.63
CA PHE A 271 1.44 14.75 -5.64
C PHE A 271 2.73 14.10 -6.18
N VAL A 272 2.79 12.78 -6.07
CA VAL A 272 3.82 11.95 -6.70
C VAL A 272 3.16 11.25 -7.88
N GLU A 273 3.55 11.62 -9.09
CA GLU A 273 3.02 11.02 -10.32
C GLU A 273 3.32 9.52 -10.35
N PRO A 274 2.35 8.63 -10.60
CA PRO A 274 2.62 7.23 -10.86
C PRO A 274 3.57 7.06 -12.05
N MET A 275 4.43 6.04 -12.02
CA MET A 275 5.34 5.77 -13.12
C MET A 275 4.62 5.10 -14.29
N ARG A 276 5.30 4.98 -15.44
CA ARG A 276 4.84 4.20 -16.58
C ARG A 276 5.86 3.12 -16.90
N LEU A 277 5.38 1.90 -17.12
CA LEU A 277 6.23 0.79 -17.52
C LEU A 277 6.30 0.74 -19.05
N THR A 278 7.46 0.41 -19.59
CA THR A 278 7.68 0.34 -21.05
C THR A 278 6.75 -0.66 -21.73
N HIS A 279 6.43 -1.76 -21.04
CA HIS A 279 5.55 -2.83 -21.52
C HIS A 279 4.07 -2.63 -21.08
N GLN A 280 3.74 -1.54 -20.38
CA GLN A 280 2.38 -1.09 -20.06
C GLN A 280 2.28 0.45 -20.22
N PRO A 281 2.60 1.01 -21.40
CA PRO A 281 2.78 2.46 -21.56
C PRO A 281 1.46 3.26 -21.45
N SER A 282 0.34 2.58 -21.62
CA SER A 282 -1.04 3.10 -21.56
C SER A 282 -1.59 3.19 -20.14
N ARG A 283 -0.86 2.70 -19.12
CA ARG A 283 -1.31 2.59 -17.73
C ARG A 283 -0.36 3.31 -16.79
N ASN A 284 -0.91 3.80 -15.69
CA ASN A 284 -0.12 4.22 -14.54
C ASN A 284 0.29 2.99 -13.73
N ALA A 285 1.50 3.00 -13.18
CA ALA A 285 2.03 1.90 -12.40
C ALA A 285 2.61 2.35 -11.06
N ILE A 286 2.61 1.41 -10.12
CA ILE A 286 3.30 1.50 -8.83
C ILE A 286 4.01 0.17 -8.53
N TYR A 287 5.00 0.20 -7.66
CA TYR A 287 5.57 -0.97 -7.03
C TYR A 287 4.94 -1.22 -5.67
N ARG A 288 4.71 -2.50 -5.39
CA ARG A 288 4.33 -3.03 -4.08
C ARG A 288 5.44 -3.92 -3.58
N ILE A 289 6.30 -3.37 -2.74
CA ILE A 289 7.48 -4.06 -2.22
C ILE A 289 7.16 -4.60 -0.84
N PHE A 290 7.45 -5.86 -0.59
CA PHE A 290 7.19 -6.51 0.69
C PHE A 290 8.48 -6.78 1.45
N TYR A 291 8.41 -6.60 2.75
CA TYR A 291 9.50 -6.87 3.69
C TYR A 291 8.97 -7.71 4.85
N GLY A 292 9.77 -8.69 5.26
CA GLY A 292 9.48 -9.54 6.41
C GLY A 292 10.50 -9.30 7.49
N PHE A 293 10.06 -9.14 8.73
CA PHE A 293 10.97 -9.01 9.87
C PHE A 293 11.49 -10.39 10.27
N ASN A 294 12.79 -10.63 10.16
CA ASN A 294 13.39 -11.91 10.53
C ASN A 294 13.73 -11.91 12.02
N LEU A 295 13.07 -12.78 12.80
CA LEU A 295 13.27 -12.83 14.26
C LEU A 295 14.64 -13.38 14.67
N ALA A 296 15.31 -14.12 13.79
CA ALA A 296 16.64 -14.65 14.06
C ALA A 296 17.73 -13.57 13.94
N THR A 297 17.57 -12.62 13.01
CA THR A 297 18.53 -11.53 12.78
C THR A 297 18.12 -10.23 13.47
N GLY A 298 16.83 -10.05 13.75
CA GLY A 298 16.29 -8.80 14.30
C GLY A 298 16.24 -7.65 13.30
N ASP A 299 16.22 -7.94 12.00
CA ASP A 299 16.17 -6.92 10.94
C ASP A 299 15.12 -7.26 9.86
N TRP A 300 14.80 -6.25 9.05
CA TRP A 300 13.92 -6.37 7.89
C TRP A 300 14.65 -7.03 6.73
N GLU A 301 14.03 -8.06 6.16
CA GLU A 301 14.50 -8.70 4.94
C GLU A 301 13.57 -8.41 3.76
N PRO A 302 14.14 -8.07 2.59
CA PRO A 302 13.36 -7.81 1.40
C PRO A 302 12.83 -9.15 0.86
N LEU A 303 11.51 -9.24 0.64
CA LEU A 303 10.88 -10.48 0.19
C LEU A 303 10.78 -10.54 -1.32
N GLY A 304 10.50 -9.40 -1.95
CA GLY A 304 10.15 -9.29 -3.36
C GLY A 304 8.96 -8.37 -3.49
N GLY A 305 8.24 -8.47 -4.60
CA GLY A 305 6.97 -7.79 -4.71
C GLY A 305 6.28 -8.00 -6.04
N VAL A 306 5.37 -7.08 -6.32
CA VAL A 306 4.73 -6.95 -7.62
C VAL A 306 4.74 -5.51 -8.09
N TRP A 307 4.76 -5.30 -9.39
CA TRP A 307 4.29 -4.06 -9.98
C TRP A 307 2.79 -4.17 -10.26
N MET A 308 2.08 -3.06 -10.17
CA MET A 308 0.65 -2.97 -10.49
C MET A 308 0.41 -1.83 -11.45
N ALA A 309 -0.42 -2.07 -12.47
CA ALA A 309 -0.75 -1.10 -13.51
C ALA A 309 -2.26 -0.95 -13.71
N LEU A 310 -2.74 0.30 -13.74
CA LEU A 310 -4.15 0.66 -13.86
C LEU A 310 -4.33 1.98 -14.64
N ASP A 311 -5.44 2.10 -15.37
CA ASP A 311 -5.85 3.33 -16.05
C ASP A 311 -6.45 4.34 -15.05
N SER A 312 -5.70 4.73 -14.02
CA SER A 312 -6.12 5.69 -12.98
C SER A 312 -4.90 6.27 -12.28
N LEU A 313 -4.98 7.51 -11.81
CA LEU A 313 -3.94 8.09 -10.95
C LEU A 313 -3.85 7.39 -9.58
N ILE A 314 -4.92 6.73 -9.14
CA ILE A 314 -4.98 5.98 -7.88
C ILE A 314 -4.84 4.50 -8.20
N VAL A 315 -3.60 4.04 -8.34
CA VAL A 315 -3.32 2.63 -8.65
C VAL A 315 -3.55 1.78 -7.40
N HIS A 316 -4.49 0.84 -7.49
CA HIS A 316 -4.86 -0.08 -6.40
C HIS A 316 -5.42 -1.39 -6.96
N GLY A 317 -5.65 -2.38 -6.10
CA GLY A 317 -6.16 -3.69 -6.51
C GLY A 317 -7.62 -3.64 -6.92
N THR A 318 -7.87 -3.88 -8.21
CA THR A 318 -9.20 -4.02 -8.83
C THR A 318 -9.18 -5.14 -9.88
N ASP A 319 -10.34 -5.54 -10.37
CA ASP A 319 -10.49 -6.50 -11.47
C ASP A 319 -9.87 -6.04 -12.80
N GLN A 320 -9.64 -4.74 -12.97
CA GLN A 320 -9.00 -4.13 -14.13
C GLN A 320 -7.48 -4.01 -13.99
N THR A 321 -6.95 -4.31 -12.80
CA THR A 321 -5.52 -4.14 -12.53
C THR A 321 -4.74 -5.25 -13.23
N VAL A 322 -3.62 -4.86 -13.84
CA VAL A 322 -2.60 -5.80 -14.31
C VAL A 322 -1.49 -5.82 -13.28
N THR A 323 -1.08 -7.02 -12.88
CA THR A 323 -0.07 -7.25 -11.84
C THR A 323 1.01 -8.15 -12.41
N GLY A 324 2.28 -7.84 -12.19
CA GLY A 324 3.38 -8.72 -12.58
C GLY A 324 4.52 -8.74 -11.56
N PRO A 325 5.46 -9.69 -11.69
CA PRO A 325 6.54 -9.89 -10.74
C PRO A 325 7.50 -8.70 -10.69
N LEU A 326 7.86 -8.30 -9.47
CA LEU A 326 8.91 -7.33 -9.19
C LEU A 326 10.06 -8.04 -8.47
N LEU A 327 11.20 -8.13 -9.15
CA LEU A 327 12.39 -8.81 -8.70
C LEU A 327 13.43 -7.80 -8.20
N PHE A 328 14.34 -8.24 -7.35
CA PHE A 328 15.50 -7.44 -6.93
C PHE A 328 16.71 -7.88 -7.75
N ARG A 329 17.48 -6.92 -8.24
CA ARG A 329 18.74 -7.24 -8.90
C ARG A 329 19.73 -7.74 -7.85
N GLU A 330 20.31 -8.90 -8.12
CA GLU A 330 21.53 -9.38 -7.47
C GLU A 330 22.75 -8.55 -7.88
#